data_AF-A0A1D9HAM5-F1
#
_entry.id   AF-A0A1D9HAM5-F1
#
_cell.length_a   1.000
_cell.length_b   1.000
_cell.length_c   1.000
_cell.angle_alpha   90.00
_cell.angle_beta   90.00
_cell.angle_gamma   90.00
#
_symmetry.space_group_name_H-M   'P 1'
#
loop_
_entity.id
_entity.type
_entity.pdbx_description
1 polymer ?
#
loop_
_entity_poly.entity_id
_entity_poly.type
_entity_poly.pdbx_seq_one_letter_code
_entity_poly.pdbx_strand_id
1 'polypeptide(L)'
;MNCKPGDLAYIIHAMCPQNLGRVVEVVRDAGDHWLLGHMWVVRAFSPLQVVTERGGYTFQSEFADTPDAWLRPIAGLPVEAEEGAEVVA
;
A
#
# COMPACT_ATOMS: atom_id res chain seq x y z
N MET A 1 12.69 -6.47 2.80
CA MET A 1 11.40 -5.79 2.59
C MET A 1 10.78 -6.35 1.33
N ASN A 2 9.49 -6.66 1.37
CA ASN A 2 8.71 -7.23 0.27
C ASN A 2 8.37 -6.17 -0.77
N CYS A 3 8.12 -4.93 -0.33
CA CYS A 3 7.79 -3.82 -1.21
C CYS A 3 8.84 -2.69 -1.11
N LYS A 4 8.71 -1.72 -2.01
CA LYS A 4 9.43 -0.42 -2.00
C LYS A 4 8.48 0.69 -2.48
N PRO A 5 8.81 1.98 -2.26
CA PRO A 5 8.03 3.09 -2.79
C PRO A 5 7.79 2.98 -4.30
N GLY A 6 6.55 3.24 -4.72
CA GLY A 6 6.07 3.10 -6.09
C GLY A 6 5.49 1.72 -6.45
N ASP A 7 5.69 0.70 -5.61
CA ASP A 7 5.09 -0.61 -5.84
C ASP A 7 3.58 -0.58 -5.60
N LEU A 8 2.84 -1.36 -6.39
CA LEU A 8 1.49 -1.80 -6.02
C LEU A 8 1.57 -3.11 -5.24
N ALA A 9 0.72 -3.27 -4.24
CA ALA A 9 0.68 -4.46 -3.40
C ALA A 9 -0.74 -4.85 -3.00
N TYR A 10 -0.96 -6.16 -2.81
CA TYR A 10 -2.14 -6.67 -2.13
C TYR A 10 -1.92 -6.69 -0.61
N ILE A 11 -2.95 -6.27 0.14
CA ILE A 11 -3.02 -6.50 1.58
C ILE A 11 -3.36 -7.98 1.83
N ILE A 12 -2.41 -8.76 2.37
CA ILE A 12 -2.59 -10.19 2.68
C ILE A 12 -2.88 -10.47 4.16
N HIS A 13 -2.75 -9.45 5.01
CA HIS A 13 -3.13 -9.52 6.42
C HIS A 13 -3.67 -8.15 6.88
N ALA A 14 -4.70 -8.14 7.74
CA ALA A 14 -5.31 -6.90 8.20
C ALA A 14 -6.05 -7.10 9.54
N MET A 15 -6.01 -6.08 10.39
CA MET A 15 -6.85 -6.02 11.60
C MET A 15 -8.34 -5.84 11.26
N CYS A 16 -8.62 -5.13 10.16
CA CYS A 16 -9.95 -4.98 9.60
C CYS A 16 -10.09 -5.92 8.38
N PRO A 17 -10.80 -7.06 8.50
CA PRO A 17 -10.85 -8.08 7.44
C PRO A 17 -11.33 -7.56 6.08
N GLN A 18 -12.13 -6.50 6.04
CA GLN A 18 -12.60 -5.85 4.80
C GLN A 18 -11.47 -5.24 3.95
N ASN A 19 -10.27 -5.05 4.52
CA ASN A 19 -9.12 -4.56 3.78
C ASN A 19 -8.34 -5.70 3.08
N LEU A 20 -8.61 -6.97 3.40
CA LEU A 20 -7.91 -8.09 2.78
C LEU A 20 -8.15 -8.13 1.26
N GLY A 21 -7.09 -8.37 0.50
CA GLY A 21 -7.11 -8.40 -0.97
C GLY A 21 -7.21 -7.03 -1.64
N ARG A 22 -7.31 -5.94 -0.88
CA ARG A 22 -7.28 -4.59 -1.45
C ARG A 22 -5.90 -4.30 -2.05
N VAL A 23 -5.91 -3.65 -3.21
CA VAL A 23 -4.70 -3.13 -3.85
C VAL A 23 -4.40 -1.74 -3.28
N VAL A 24 -3.14 -1.53 -2.94
CA VAL A 24 -2.62 -0.25 -2.44
C VAL A 24 -1.29 0.08 -3.13
N GLU A 25 -0.98 1.36 -3.20
CA GLU A 25 0.32 1.87 -3.62
C GLU A 25 1.19 2.13 -2.39
N VAL A 26 2.44 1.68 -2.42
CA VAL A 26 3.43 2.01 -1.40
C VAL A 26 4.00 3.39 -1.68
N VAL A 27 3.78 4.34 -0.76
CA VAL A 27 4.12 5.76 -0.99
C VAL A 27 5.49 6.10 -0.41
N ARG A 28 5.71 5.79 0.87
CA ARG A 28 6.94 6.14 1.59
C ARG A 28 7.10 5.32 2.85
N ASP A 29 8.32 5.37 3.39
CA ASP A 29 8.68 4.83 4.70
C ASP A 29 7.85 5.48 5.82
N ALA A 30 7.35 4.64 6.75
CA ALA A 30 6.65 5.06 7.98
C ALA A 30 7.45 4.73 9.27
N GLY A 31 8.65 4.17 9.15
CA GLY A 31 9.48 3.70 10.25
C GLY A 31 9.15 2.27 10.69
N ASP A 32 9.64 1.89 11.87
CA ASP A 32 9.46 0.56 12.44
C ASP A 32 8.43 0.58 13.58
N HIS A 33 7.49 -0.35 13.54
CA HIS A 33 6.60 -0.64 14.67
C HIS A 33 7.24 -1.72 15.57
N TRP A 34 7.28 -1.47 16.87
CA TRP A 34 7.95 -2.33 17.87
C TRP A 34 7.54 -3.82 17.83
N LEU A 35 6.32 -4.12 17.42
CA LEU A 35 5.80 -5.50 17.28
C LEU A 35 5.73 -6.01 15.84
N LEU A 36 5.46 -5.13 14.88
CA LEU A 36 5.09 -5.51 13.51
C LEU A 36 6.26 -5.37 12.53
N GLY A 37 7.37 -4.79 12.98
CA GLY A 37 8.54 -4.51 12.16
C GLY A 37 8.30 -3.31 11.24
N HIS A 38 8.94 -3.35 10.08
CA HIS A 38 8.95 -2.25 9.13
C HIS A 38 7.55 -1.90 8.59
N MET A 39 7.25 -0.60 8.54
CA MET A 39 5.95 -0.06 8.14
C MET A 39 6.08 0.83 6.90
N TRP A 40 5.10 0.71 6.01
CA TRP A 40 4.93 1.58 4.87
C TRP A 40 3.71 2.48 5.05
N VAL A 41 3.80 3.72 4.61
CA VAL A 41 2.60 4.50 4.28
C VAL A 41 2.09 4.02 2.93
N VAL A 42 0.87 3.50 2.91
CA VAL A 42 0.20 3.06 1.68
C VAL A 42 -0.96 4.00 1.33
N ARG A 43 -1.23 4.15 0.03
CA ARG A 43 -2.40 4.85 -0.50
C ARG A 43 -3.35 3.85 -1.15
N ALA A 44 -4.63 3.95 -0.82
CA ALA A 44 -5.68 3.12 -1.40
C ALA A 44 -6.50 3.89 -2.44
N PHE A 45 -6.95 3.19 -3.49
CA PHE A 45 -7.79 3.76 -4.56
C PHE A 45 -9.25 4.03 -4.12
N SER A 46 -9.64 3.47 -2.99
CA SER A 46 -10.85 3.83 -2.26
C SER A 46 -10.55 3.71 -0.76
N PRO A 47 -11.28 4.41 0.13
CA PRO A 47 -10.93 4.41 1.55
C PRO A 47 -10.82 3.00 2.17
N LEU A 48 -9.82 2.82 3.02
CA LEU A 48 -9.63 1.64 3.86
C LEU A 48 -10.26 1.86 5.23
N GLN A 49 -10.65 0.77 5.89
CA GLN A 49 -10.94 0.84 7.31
C GLN A 49 -9.64 0.83 8.11
N VAL A 50 -9.33 1.91 8.82
CA VAL A 50 -8.12 2.03 9.64
C VAL A 50 -8.50 1.97 11.11
N VAL A 51 -7.69 1.26 11.90
CA VAL A 51 -7.81 1.24 13.37
C VAL A 51 -6.84 2.25 13.96
N THR A 52 -7.30 3.05 14.92
CA THR A 52 -6.41 3.90 15.72
C THR A 52 -5.39 3.07 16.49
N GLU A 53 -4.21 3.63 16.80
CA GLU A 53 -3.14 2.93 17.56
C GLU A 53 -3.63 2.32 18.88
N ARG A 54 -4.66 2.90 19.49
CA ARG A 54 -5.26 2.44 20.75
C ARG A 54 -6.30 1.32 20.57
N GLY A 55 -6.56 0.86 19.35
CA GLY A 55 -7.44 -0.28 19.05
C GLY A 55 -8.95 -0.02 19.22
N GLY A 56 -9.35 1.14 19.76
CA GLY A 56 -10.74 1.39 20.18
C GLY A 56 -11.68 1.98 19.12
N TYR A 57 -11.11 2.64 18.10
CA TYR A 57 -11.91 3.31 17.05
C TYR A 57 -11.38 3.00 15.67
N THR A 58 -12.32 2.89 14.73
CA THR A 58 -12.04 2.71 13.31
C THR A 58 -12.57 3.90 12.50
N PHE A 59 -11.82 4.34 11.50
CA PHE A 59 -12.23 5.40 10.57
C PHE A 59 -11.87 5.03 9.13
N GLN A 60 -12.41 5.76 8.16
CA GLN A 60 -12.13 5.56 6.73
C GLN A 60 -11.02 6.53 6.31
N SER A 61 -10.00 6.03 5.62
CA SER A 61 -8.88 6.84 5.14
C SER A 61 -8.30 6.31 3.84
N GLU A 62 -7.85 7.20 2.98
CA GLU A 62 -7.10 6.84 1.77
C GLU A 62 -5.66 6.44 2.10
N PHE A 63 -5.13 6.88 3.24
CA PHE A 63 -3.77 6.58 3.70
C PHE A 63 -3.79 5.75 4.98
N ALA A 64 -2.88 4.77 5.07
CA ALA A 64 -2.71 3.95 6.25
C ALA A 64 -1.25 3.47 6.39
N ASP A 65 -0.80 3.31 7.63
CA ASP A 65 0.46 2.64 7.92
C ASP A 65 0.22 1.12 7.89
N THR A 66 0.97 0.41 7.07
CA THR A 66 0.81 -1.04 6.87
C THR A 66 2.15 -1.75 6.99
N PRO A 67 2.26 -2.83 7.79
CA PRO A 67 3.50 -3.59 7.90
C PRO A 67 3.91 -4.18 6.54
N ASP A 68 5.20 -4.15 6.23
CA ASP A 68 5.75 -4.76 5.01
C ASP A 68 5.45 -6.27 4.92
N ALA A 69 5.39 -6.94 6.08
CA ALA A 69 5.02 -8.36 6.18
C ALA A 69 3.56 -8.64 5.78
N TRP A 70 2.69 -7.62 5.75
CA TRP A 70 1.27 -7.74 5.39
C TRP A 70 1.00 -7.39 3.93
N LEU A 71 2.04 -7.03 3.17
CA LEU A 71 1.95 -6.65 1.78
C LEU A 71 2.56 -7.74 0.89
N ARG A 72 1.87 -8.05 -0.20
CA ARG A 72 2.40 -8.86 -1.30
C ARG A 72 2.56 -7.96 -2.53
N PRO A 73 3.79 -7.68 -3.00
CA PRO A 73 3.98 -6.86 -4.19
C PRO A 73 3.32 -7.50 -5.41
N ILE A 74 2.69 -6.67 -6.23
CA ILE A 74 2.19 -7.03 -7.54
C ILE A 74 3.34 -6.81 -8.52
N ALA A 75 4.20 -7.82 -8.67
CA ALA A 75 5.35 -7.72 -9.56
C ALA A 75 4.90 -7.63 -11.03
N GLY A 76 5.30 -6.53 -11.69
CA GLY A 76 5.51 -6.45 -13.14
C GLY A 76 4.29 -6.62 -14.03
N LEU A 77 3.42 -5.61 -14.09
CA LEU A 77 3.00 -5.14 -15.41
C LEU A 77 4.08 -4.13 -15.85
N PRO A 78 4.68 -4.29 -17.04
CA PRO A 78 5.51 -3.22 -17.57
C PRO A 78 4.65 -1.96 -17.57
N VAL A 79 5.12 -0.92 -16.90
CA VAL A 79 4.67 0.44 -17.19
C VAL A 79 5.08 0.64 -18.64
N GLU A 80 4.12 0.53 -19.56
CA GLU A 80 4.28 1.13 -20.89
C GLU A 80 4.43 2.62 -20.60
N ALA A 81 5.68 3.05 -20.42
CA ALA A 81 6.04 4.43 -20.61
C ALA A 81 5.61 4.73 -22.03
N GLU A 82 4.63 5.62 -22.19
CA GLU A 82 4.22 6.08 -23.51
C GLU A 82 5.47 6.57 -24.26
N GLU A 83 5.93 5.74 -25.20
CA GLU A 83 6.97 6.10 -26.13
C GLU A 83 6.40 7.21 -27.01
N GLY A 84 7.11 8.34 -27.06
CA GLY A 84 6.68 9.53 -27.75
C GLY A 84 6.27 9.23 -29.18
N ALA A 85 5.02 9.59 -29.51
CA ALA A 85 4.61 9.74 -30.90
C ALA A 85 5.32 10.99 -31.47
N GLU A 86 6.54 10.80 -31.98
CA GLU A 86 7.15 11.76 -32.90
C GLU A 86 6.37 11.69 -34.22
N VAL A 87 5.40 12.58 -34.39
CA VAL A 87 4.79 12.87 -35.68
C VAL A 87 5.81 13.62 -36.54
N VAL A 88 6.57 12.89 -37.33
CA VAL A 88 7.29 13.45 -38.48
C VAL A 88 6.31 13.62 -39.65
N ALA A 89 6.04 14.88 -39.99
CA ALA A 89 5.30 15.31 -41.17
C ALA A 89 6.24 15.58 -42.35
#